data_AF-A0A4P9X6D5-F1
#
_entry.id   AF-A0A4P9X6D5-F1
#
_cell.length_a   1.000
_cell.length_b   1.000
_cell.length_c   1.000
_cell.angle_alpha   90.00
_cell.angle_beta   90.00
_cell.angle_gamma   90.00
#
_symmetry.space_group_name_H-M   'P 1'
#
loop_
_entity.id
_entity.type
_entity.pdbx_description
1 polymer ?
#
loop_
_entity_poly.entity_id
_entity_poly.type
_entity_poly.pdbx_seq_one_letter_code
_entity_poly.pdbx_strand_id
1 'polypeptide(L)'
;MEEDPLAGAVPASQNRDFYAILDIDRSADVDTIKRAYRRAALRNHPDKVGQSPEAVEKFQNIVRAHEVLTDEKSRRIYDEYGE
;
A
#
# COMPACT_ATOMS: atom_id res chain seq x y z
N MET A 1 -5.69 8.67 -27.39
CA MET A 1 -4.61 8.41 -26.42
C MET A 1 -4.97 9.26 -25.24
N GLU A 2 -5.91 8.75 -24.45
CA GLU A 2 -6.56 9.49 -23.38
C GLU A 2 -5.57 9.55 -22.22
N GLU A 3 -5.16 10.76 -21.89
CA GLU A 3 -4.43 11.03 -20.65
C GLU A 3 -5.45 10.88 -19.53
N ASP A 4 -5.34 9.83 -18.71
CA ASP A 4 -6.17 9.65 -17.52
C ASP A 4 -5.83 10.72 -16.46
N PRO A 5 -6.71 11.70 -16.18
CA PRO A 5 -6.54 12.67 -15.12
C PRO A 5 -7.62 12.42 -14.07
N LEU A 6 -7.37 11.52 -13.12
CA LEU A 6 -8.24 11.32 -11.96
C LEU A 6 -7.39 11.58 -10.71
N ALA A 7 -7.51 12.78 -10.15
CA ALA A 7 -8.47 13.10 -9.08
C ALA A 7 -8.13 12.26 -7.84
N GLY A 8 -7.64 12.81 -6.74
CA GLY A 8 -8.16 13.99 -6.06
C GLY A 8 -8.29 13.55 -4.61
N ALA A 9 -7.66 14.29 -3.70
CA ALA A 9 -7.51 13.96 -2.29
C ALA A 9 -8.79 13.46 -1.62
N VAL A 10 -8.67 12.34 -0.89
CA VAL A 10 -9.53 12.03 0.27
C VAL A 10 -8.65 12.04 1.52
N PRO A 11 -8.84 12.98 2.46
CA PRO A 11 -8.22 12.90 3.76
C PRO A 11 -9.06 11.94 4.61
N ALA A 12 -8.65 10.68 4.69
CA ALA A 12 -9.25 9.73 5.62
C ALA A 12 -8.18 9.24 6.58
N SER A 13 -8.20 9.89 7.76
CA SER A 13 -7.97 9.32 9.09
C SER A 13 -6.65 8.62 9.38
N GLN A 14 -5.98 9.17 10.39
CA GLN A 14 -4.80 8.68 11.11
C GLN A 14 -4.95 7.26 11.68
N ASN A 15 -5.04 6.23 10.84
CA ASN A 15 -4.96 4.84 11.27
C ASN A 15 -4.45 3.94 10.14
N ARG A 16 -3.12 3.73 10.08
CA ARG A 16 -2.39 2.67 9.34
C ARG A 16 -3.06 2.13 8.07
N ASP A 17 -3.54 3.00 7.18
CA ASP A 17 -4.17 2.57 5.93
C ASP A 17 -3.15 1.86 5.04
N PHE A 18 -3.32 0.56 4.83
CA PHE A 18 -2.51 -0.24 3.90
C PHE A 18 -2.49 0.36 2.49
N TYR A 19 -3.60 0.98 2.08
CA TYR A 19 -3.71 1.70 0.82
C TYR A 19 -2.81 2.94 0.77
N ALA A 20 -2.74 3.71 1.85
CA ALA A 20 -1.86 4.88 1.95
C ALA A 20 -0.38 4.46 2.00
N ILE A 21 -0.05 3.34 2.65
CA ILE A 21 1.32 2.79 2.68
C ILE A 21 1.81 2.43 1.29
N LEU A 22 0.94 1.85 0.46
CA LEU A 22 1.25 1.50 -0.92
C LEU A 22 1.07 2.68 -1.90
N ASP A 23 0.60 3.83 -1.42
CA ASP A 23 0.30 5.02 -2.23
C ASP A 23 -0.70 4.70 -3.36
N ILE A 24 -1.75 3.95 -3.01
CA ILE A 24 -2.81 3.51 -3.92
C ILE A 24 -4.19 3.91 -3.39
N ASP A 25 -5.15 3.96 -4.30
CA ASP A 25 -6.54 4.19 -3.96
C ASP A 25 -7.18 2.94 -3.33
N ARG A 26 -8.21 3.13 -2.50
CA ARG A 26 -9.02 2.02 -1.96
C ARG A 26 -9.76 1.25 -3.07
N SER A 27 -9.99 1.89 -4.21
CA SER A 27 -10.59 1.27 -5.40
C SER A 27 -9.56 0.50 -6.25
N ALA A 28 -8.29 0.45 -5.84
CA ALA A 28 -7.25 -0.24 -6.58
C ALA A 28 -7.51 -1.75 -6.68
N ASP A 29 -7.33 -2.27 -7.90
CA ASP A 29 -7.36 -3.70 -8.18
C ASP A 29 -6.08 -4.40 -7.70
N VAL A 30 -6.14 -5.73 -7.52
CA VAL A 30 -5.01 -6.59 -7.16
C VAL A 30 -3.80 -6.37 -8.09
N ASP A 31 -4.00 -6.13 -9.39
CA ASP A 31 -2.87 -5.83 -10.29
C ASP A 31 -2.18 -4.50 -9.94
N THR A 32 -2.96 -3.49 -9.56
CA THR A 32 -2.45 -2.18 -9.13
C THR A 32 -1.71 -2.29 -7.81
N ILE A 33 -2.24 -3.04 -6.85
CA ILE A 33 -1.58 -3.34 -5.56
C ILE A 33 -0.22 -4.01 -5.79
N LYS A 34 -0.16 -5.02 -6.67
CA LYS A 34 1.09 -5.70 -7.03
C LYS A 34 2.11 -4.76 -7.68
N ARG A 35 1.68 -3.87 -8.57
CA ARG A 35 2.54 -2.85 -9.19
C ARG A 35 3.06 -1.85 -8.17
N ALA A 36 2.19 -1.36 -7.28
CA ALA A 36 2.54 -0.42 -6.24
C ALA A 36 3.53 -1.00 -5.24
N TYR A 37 3.31 -2.24 -4.79
CA TYR A 37 4.26 -3.00 -3.95
C TYR A 37 5.65 -3.03 -4.57
N ARG A 38 5.77 -3.39 -5.86
CA ARG A 38 7.07 -3.40 -6.56
C ARG A 38 7.74 -2.02 -6.55
N ARG A 39 6.98 -0.95 -6.80
CA ARG A 39 7.50 0.44 -6.77
C ARG A 39 7.91 0.86 -5.36
N ALA A 40 7.10 0.55 -4.36
CA ALA A 40 7.35 0.88 -2.96
C ALA A 40 8.56 0.12 -2.39
N ALA A 41 8.70 -1.16 -2.72
CA ALA A 41 9.84 -2.00 -2.35
C ALA A 41 11.15 -1.50 -2.98
N LEU A 42 11.13 -1.04 -4.23
CA LEU A 42 12.30 -0.43 -4.88
C LEU A 42 12.68 0.93 -4.29
N ARG A 43 11.69 1.72 -3.82
CA ARG A 43 11.92 3.02 -3.18
C ARG A 43 12.43 2.88 -1.75
N ASN A 44 11.92 1.91 -1.00
CA ASN A 44 12.29 1.63 0.39
C ASN A 44 13.28 0.46 0.48
N HIS A 45 13.97 0.11 -0.60
CA HIS A 45 14.92 -0.99 -0.61
C HIS A 45 16.07 -0.69 0.36
N PRO A 46 16.47 -1.63 1.24
CA PRO A 46 17.50 -1.39 2.28
C PRO A 46 18.86 -0.98 1.71
N ASP A 47 19.12 -1.32 0.45
CA ASP A 47 20.30 -0.85 -0.30
C ASP A 47 20.35 0.69 -0.47
N LYS A 48 19.18 1.33 -0.62
CA LYS A 48 19.06 2.79 -0.84
C LYS A 48 18.78 3.58 0.44
N VAL A 49 17.95 3.04 1.33
CA VAL A 49 17.54 3.72 2.58
C VAL A 49 18.35 3.29 3.80
N GLY A 50 19.23 2.30 3.65
CA GLY A 50 19.95 1.68 4.76
C GLY A 50 19.08 0.68 5.55
N GLN A 51 19.72 -0.09 6.42
CA GLN A 51 19.05 -1.06 7.31
C GLN A 51 18.58 -0.40 8.61
N SER A 52 18.10 0.84 8.51
CA SER A 52 17.58 1.57 9.67
C SER A 52 16.27 0.92 10.15
N PRO A 53 16.00 0.92 11.47
CA PRO A 53 14.76 0.36 12.01
C PRO A 53 13.50 0.98 11.39
N GLU A 54 13.52 2.27 11.06
CA GLU A 54 12.42 2.93 10.32
C GLU A 54 12.21 2.38 8.90
N ALA A 55 13.29 2.02 8.20
CA ALA A 55 13.20 1.43 6.87
C ALA A 55 12.63 0.01 6.93
N VAL A 56 13.04 -0.75 7.96
CA VAL A 56 12.49 -2.08 8.24
C VAL A 56 11.00 -1.99 8.54
N GLU A 57 10.57 -1.06 9.40
CA GLU A 57 9.16 -0.87 9.74
C GLU A 57 8.33 -0.47 8.51
N LYS A 58 8.82 0.48 7.70
CA LYS A 58 8.17 0.84 6.43
C LYS A 58 8.05 -0.33 5.48
N PHE A 59 9.12 -1.12 5.33
CA PHE A 59 9.11 -2.28 4.43
C PHE A 59 8.13 -3.36 4.92
N GLN A 60 8.10 -3.63 6.23
CA GLN A 60 7.13 -4.54 6.82
C GLN A 60 5.70 -4.08 6.59
N ASN A 61 5.42 -2.78 6.75
CA ASN A 61 4.11 -2.20 6.45
C ASN A 61 3.73 -2.37 4.98
N ILE A 62 4.67 -2.18 4.05
CA ILE A 62 4.45 -2.38 2.61
C ILE A 62 4.12 -3.84 2.28
N VAL A 63 4.84 -4.80 2.87
CA VAL A 63 4.59 -6.24 2.68
C VAL A 63 3.23 -6.63 3.24
N ARG A 64 2.93 -6.19 4.48
CA ARG A 64 1.66 -6.49 5.15
C ARG A 64 0.47 -5.90 4.40
N ALA A 65 0.60 -4.67 3.91
CA ALA A 65 -0.39 -4.04 3.06
C ALA A 65 -0.65 -4.87 1.79
N HIS A 66 0.40 -5.31 1.12
CA HIS A 66 0.26 -6.15 -0.05
C HIS A 66 -0.42 -7.49 0.28
N GLU A 67 -0.01 -8.20 1.34
CA GLU A 67 -0.62 -9.48 1.72
C GLU A 67 -2.12 -9.34 2.03
N VAL A 68 -2.50 -8.34 2.82
CA VAL A 68 -3.91 -8.11 3.18
C VAL A 68 -4.74 -7.68 1.98
N LEU A 69 -4.21 -6.79 1.13
CA LEU A 69 -4.98 -6.23 0.01
C LEU A 69 -5.02 -7.13 -1.22
N THR A 70 -4.03 -8.01 -1.41
CA THR A 70 -4.03 -8.96 -2.54
C THR A 70 -4.89 -10.19 -2.31
N ASP A 71 -5.12 -10.57 -1.05
CA ASP A 71 -6.00 -11.68 -0.69
C ASP A 71 -7.41 -11.13 -0.42
N GLU A 72 -8.37 -11.44 -1.30
CA GLU A 72 -9.73 -10.92 -1.22
C GLU A 72 -10.41 -11.27 0.12
N LYS A 73 -10.05 -12.42 0.71
CA LYS A 73 -10.58 -12.85 2.00
C LYS A 73 -10.00 -12.01 3.13
N SER A 74 -8.69 -11.78 3.14
CA SER A 74 -7.99 -10.93 4.11
C SER A 74 -8.44 -9.48 3.99
N ARG A 75 -8.60 -8.97 2.77
CA ARG A 75 -9.14 -7.64 2.48
C ARG A 75 -10.55 -7.49 3.03
N ARG A 76 -11.41 -8.48 2.78
CA ARG A 76 -12.78 -8.49 3.31
C ARG A 76 -12.79 -8.57 4.84
N ILE A 77 -11.96 -9.41 5.45
CA ILE A 77 -11.84 -9.49 6.91
C ILE A 77 -11.35 -8.15 7.48
N TYR A 78 -10.37 -7.52 6.84
CA TYR A 78 -9.86 -6.21 7.27
C TYR A 78 -10.92 -5.11 7.13
N ASP A 79 -11.72 -5.12 6.06
CA ASP A 79 -12.82 -4.18 5.85
C ASP A 79 -14.01 -4.43 6.79
N GLU A 80 -14.30 -5.71 7.09
CA GLU A 80 -15.43 -6.15 7.91
C GLU A 80 -15.16 -6.08 9.42
N TYR A 81 -13.92 -6.36 9.84
CA TYR A 81 -13.53 -6.34 11.25
C TYR A 81 -12.82 -5.04 11.67
N GLY A 82 -12.34 -4.23 10.72
CA GLY A 82 -11.58 -3.01 11.00
C GLY A 82 -10.26 -3.29 11.72
N GLU A 83 -9.33 -2.33 11.74
CA GLU A 83 -8.18 -2.39 12.64
C GLU A 83 -8.61 -2.21 14.11
#